data_AF-A0A7X0LG91-F1
#
_entry.id   AF-A0A7X0LG91-F1
#
_cell.length_a   1.000
_cell.length_b   1.000
_cell.length_c   1.000
_cell.angle_alpha   90.00
_cell.angle_beta   90.00
_cell.angle_gamma   90.00
#
_symmetry.space_group_name_H-M   'P 1'
#
loop_
_entity.id
_entity.type
_entity.pdbx_description
1 polymer ?
#
loop_
_entity_poly.entity_id
_entity_poly.type
_entity_poly.pdbx_seq_one_letter_code
_entity_poly.pdbx_strand_id
1 'polypeptide(L)'
;MSAAADRDPGGQLRKDDRVGRANREGDVSPHRLTGAVSPYMLSAGSIIAASLITGLDSDLPGLVTAQVTENAYDSVTGRTLLIPQGSRLIGRYDSVVAFGQSRALVVWQRIILPDGASIQIDNVPATDTQGYAGLSDRIDRHSWQLLKGVALSTLLGVGTEIGLGSAESDLVRALREAAQQNGARAGDQIVGHSLGVQPTLRIRPGWPLRIVVHKDMVLAPWRGGETVDG
;
A
#
# COMPACT_ATOMS: atom_id res chain seq x y z
N MET A 1 10.41 -35.18 -27.81
CA MET A 1 9.83 -33.84 -27.92
C MET A 1 8.92 -33.61 -26.73
N SER A 2 9.37 -32.80 -25.76
CA SER A 2 8.68 -32.55 -24.49
C SER A 2 7.91 -31.23 -24.57
N ALA A 3 6.65 -31.26 -24.16
CA ALA A 3 5.75 -30.11 -24.16
C ALA A 3 6.18 -29.10 -23.09
N ALA A 4 6.42 -27.86 -23.51
CA ALA A 4 6.61 -26.74 -22.59
C ALA A 4 5.25 -26.33 -22.02
N ALA A 5 5.07 -26.51 -20.71
CA ALA A 5 3.91 -26.04 -19.98
C ALA A 5 3.86 -24.51 -20.01
N ASP A 6 2.81 -23.98 -20.63
CA ASP A 6 2.44 -22.58 -20.64
C ASP A 6 2.21 -22.10 -19.20
N ARG A 7 3.15 -21.30 -18.68
CA ARG A 7 3.08 -20.70 -17.35
C ARG A 7 2.49 -19.31 -17.52
N ASP A 8 1.18 -19.18 -17.26
CA ASP A 8 0.47 -17.90 -17.13
C ASP A 8 0.86 -17.22 -15.80
N PRO A 9 1.83 -16.28 -15.78
CA PRO A 9 2.37 -15.70 -14.55
C PRO A 9 1.41 -14.67 -13.94
N GLY A 10 0.36 -14.27 -14.69
CA GLY A 10 -0.62 -13.25 -14.30
C GLY A 10 -2.02 -13.80 -13.98
N GLY A 11 -2.26 -15.10 -14.18
CA GLY A 11 -3.58 -15.71 -14.07
C GLY A 11 -4.59 -15.11 -15.04
N GLN A 12 -4.14 -14.60 -16.18
CA GLN A 12 -4.96 -13.92 -17.18
C GLN A 12 -6.04 -14.84 -17.75
N LEU A 13 -5.72 -16.11 -18.01
CA LEU A 13 -6.71 -17.10 -18.47
C LEU A 13 -7.82 -17.32 -17.43
N ARG A 14 -7.48 -17.27 -16.13
CA ARG A 14 -8.46 -17.40 -15.03
C ARG A 14 -9.29 -16.13 -14.82
N LYS A 15 -8.77 -14.96 -15.19
CA LYS A 15 -9.50 -13.68 -15.10
C LYS A 15 -10.55 -13.60 -16.20
N ASP A 16 -10.19 -13.98 -17.42
CA ASP A 16 -11.11 -13.99 -18.56
C ASP A 16 -12.26 -14.97 -18.34
N ASP A 17 -11.99 -16.14 -17.75
CA ASP A 17 -13.01 -17.11 -17.35
C ASP A 17 -13.98 -16.60 -16.28
N ARG A 18 -13.55 -15.69 -15.39
CA ARG A 18 -14.38 -15.17 -14.30
C ARG A 18 -15.30 -14.04 -14.78
N VAL A 19 -14.85 -13.24 -15.73
CA VAL A 19 -15.62 -12.16 -16.34
C VAL A 19 -16.53 -12.68 -17.47
N GLY A 20 -16.09 -13.72 -18.19
CA GLY A 20 -16.77 -14.29 -19.36
C GLY A 20 -17.83 -15.34 -19.06
N ARG A 21 -17.99 -15.82 -17.82
CA ARG A 21 -19.16 -16.62 -17.45
C ARG A 21 -20.40 -15.74 -17.39
N ALA A 22 -21.05 -15.56 -18.55
CA ALA A 22 -22.43 -15.12 -18.60
C ALA A 22 -23.25 -15.98 -17.62
N ASN A 23 -23.98 -15.34 -16.70
CA ASN A 23 -24.89 -16.02 -15.77
C ASN A 23 -25.82 -16.91 -16.59
N ARG A 24 -25.58 -18.23 -16.56
CA ARG A 24 -26.42 -19.24 -17.24
C ARG A 24 -27.68 -19.58 -16.43
N GLU A 25 -27.84 -18.95 -15.27
CA GLU A 25 -29.03 -19.00 -14.45
C GLU A 25 -29.91 -17.83 -14.89
N GLY A 26 -31.18 -18.10 -15.21
CA GLY A 26 -32.06 -17.17 -15.92
C GLY A 26 -32.22 -15.78 -15.29
N ASP A 27 -32.91 -14.88 -15.99
CA ASP A 27 -33.02 -13.45 -15.68
C ASP A 27 -33.56 -13.10 -14.27
N VAL A 28 -34.02 -14.10 -13.51
CA VAL A 28 -34.55 -13.95 -12.16
C VAL A 28 -33.51 -14.35 -11.13
N SER A 29 -33.04 -13.38 -10.33
CA SER A 29 -32.17 -13.66 -9.20
C SER A 29 -32.86 -14.57 -8.17
N PRO A 30 -32.21 -15.64 -7.68
CA PRO A 30 -32.76 -16.49 -6.63
C PRO A 30 -32.77 -15.80 -5.26
N HIS A 31 -32.01 -14.71 -5.09
CA HIS A 31 -31.90 -13.98 -3.83
C HIS A 31 -33.16 -13.12 -3.57
N ARG A 32 -33.56 -13.02 -2.31
CA ARG A 32 -34.68 -12.18 -1.88
C ARG A 32 -34.14 -10.90 -1.23
N LEU A 33 -34.93 -9.84 -1.29
CA LEU A 33 -34.67 -8.62 -0.55
C LEU A 33 -34.71 -8.94 0.96
N THR A 34 -33.66 -8.55 1.67
CA THR A 34 -33.59 -8.64 3.14
C THR A 34 -33.67 -7.22 3.70
N GLY A 35 -34.51 -7.02 4.73
CA GLY A 35 -34.58 -5.73 5.43
C GLY A 35 -33.32 -5.45 6.26
N ALA A 36 -33.09 -4.18 6.57
CA ALA A 36 -32.01 -3.78 7.49
C ALA A 36 -32.26 -4.40 8.88
N VAL A 37 -31.21 -4.93 9.52
CA VAL A 37 -31.36 -5.53 10.86
C VAL A 37 -31.56 -4.50 11.97
N SER A 38 -31.26 -3.23 11.72
CA SER A 38 -31.44 -2.11 12.64
C SER A 38 -31.52 -0.79 11.87
N PRO A 39 -32.31 0.21 12.33
CA PRO A 39 -32.24 1.57 11.79
C PRO A 39 -30.90 2.27 12.11
N TYR A 40 -30.15 1.77 13.10
CA TYR A 40 -28.86 2.32 13.52
C TYR A 40 -27.72 1.46 12.98
N MET A 41 -27.74 1.27 11.67
CA MET A 41 -26.76 0.45 10.96
C MET A 41 -25.91 1.31 10.05
N LEU A 42 -24.60 1.06 10.08
CA LEU A 42 -23.68 1.47 9.03
C LEU A 42 -23.40 0.25 8.14
N SER A 43 -23.96 0.25 6.93
CA SER A 43 -23.88 -0.89 6.00
C SER A 43 -22.49 -1.04 5.39
N ALA A 44 -22.16 -2.26 4.97
CA ALA A 44 -21.00 -2.52 4.15
C ALA A 44 -20.99 -1.60 2.90
N GLY A 45 -19.82 -1.11 2.52
CA GLY A 45 -19.62 -0.11 1.48
C GLY A 45 -19.65 1.34 1.96
N SER A 46 -20.13 1.62 3.18
CA SER A 46 -20.09 2.97 3.75
C SER A 46 -18.66 3.46 3.94
N ILE A 47 -18.46 4.78 3.80
CA ILE A 47 -17.14 5.41 3.89
C ILE A 47 -17.03 6.18 5.20
N ILE A 48 -15.93 5.96 5.94
CA ILE A 48 -15.54 6.78 7.08
C ILE A 48 -14.31 7.58 6.67
N ALA A 49 -14.43 8.91 6.65
CA ALA A 49 -13.33 9.82 6.36
C ALA A 49 -12.48 10.04 7.61
N ALA A 50 -11.15 9.97 7.46
CA ALA A 50 -10.22 10.12 8.57
C ALA A 50 -8.90 10.74 8.13
N SER A 51 -8.07 11.09 9.11
CA SER A 51 -6.70 11.56 8.92
C SER A 51 -5.77 10.93 9.95
N LEU A 52 -4.57 10.56 9.53
CA LEU A 52 -3.56 9.99 10.43
C LEU A 52 -3.20 10.97 11.55
N ILE A 53 -3.13 10.46 12.79
CA ILE A 53 -2.52 11.19 13.92
C ILE A 53 -1.01 10.92 13.93
N THR A 54 -0.62 9.66 13.74
CA THR A 54 0.79 9.23 13.70
C THR A 54 1.29 9.08 12.27
N GLY A 55 2.57 9.33 12.04
CA GLY A 55 3.20 8.96 10.77
C GLY A 55 3.35 7.45 10.62
N LEU A 56 3.62 7.01 9.39
CA LEU A 56 3.95 5.63 9.04
C LEU A 56 5.34 5.60 8.42
N ASP A 57 6.16 4.63 8.82
CA ASP A 57 7.46 4.35 8.22
C ASP A 57 7.56 2.85 7.97
N SER A 58 7.62 2.43 6.70
CA SER A 58 7.61 1.02 6.34
C SER A 58 8.83 0.23 6.81
N ASP A 59 9.87 0.88 7.33
CA ASP A 59 11.05 0.18 7.86
C ASP A 59 10.72 -0.66 9.11
N LEU A 60 9.70 -0.27 9.90
CA LEU A 60 9.32 -0.96 11.13
C LEU A 60 7.79 -1.09 11.26
N PRO A 61 7.26 -2.31 11.43
CA PRO A 61 5.82 -2.50 11.62
C PRO A 61 5.39 -1.94 12.97
N GLY A 62 4.18 -1.39 13.05
CA GLY A 62 3.77 -0.66 14.25
C GLY A 62 2.27 -0.48 14.40
N LEU A 63 1.91 0.15 15.51
CA LEU A 63 0.58 0.66 15.75
C LEU A 63 0.43 1.99 15.00
N VAL A 64 -0.74 2.21 14.41
CA VAL A 64 -1.11 3.48 13.77
C VAL A 64 -2.43 3.97 14.33
N THR A 65 -2.52 5.30 14.51
CA THR A 65 -3.77 5.95 14.91
C THR A 65 -4.20 6.99 13.87
N ALA A 66 -5.51 7.10 13.70
CA ALA A 66 -6.14 8.14 12.91
C ALA A 66 -7.35 8.72 13.65
N GLN A 67 -7.81 9.87 13.19
CA GLN A 67 -8.98 10.56 13.70
C GLN A 67 -10.01 10.70 12.59
N VAL A 68 -11.26 10.36 12.90
CA VAL A 68 -12.40 10.57 12.02
C VAL A 68 -12.58 12.08 11.82
N THR A 69 -12.61 12.51 10.57
CA THR A 69 -12.67 13.93 10.19
C THR A 69 -14.08 14.40 9.86
N GLU A 70 -14.99 13.47 9.58
CA GLU A 70 -16.38 13.77 9.21
C GLU A 70 -17.35 12.83 9.93
N ASN A 71 -18.54 13.34 10.26
CA ASN A 71 -19.60 12.55 10.88
C ASN A 71 -20.10 11.45 9.93
N ALA A 72 -20.18 10.20 10.42
CA ALA A 72 -20.82 9.10 9.70
C ALA A 72 -22.22 8.81 10.28
N TYR A 73 -23.22 8.88 9.41
CA TYR A 73 -24.63 8.64 9.73
C TYR A 73 -25.07 7.23 9.33
N ASP A 74 -26.20 6.78 9.86
CA ASP A 74 -26.79 5.49 9.50
C ASP A 74 -27.07 5.37 8.00
N SER A 75 -26.82 4.20 7.43
CA SER A 75 -27.02 3.94 6.00
C SER A 75 -28.49 3.78 5.61
N VAL A 76 -29.37 3.54 6.59
CA VAL A 76 -30.80 3.24 6.34
C VAL A 76 -31.59 4.50 6.03
N THR A 77 -31.37 5.56 6.79
CA THR A 77 -32.09 6.83 6.75
C THR A 77 -31.18 8.03 6.49
N GLY A 78 -29.88 7.93 6.81
CA GLY A 78 -28.93 9.03 6.68
C GLY A 78 -29.11 10.15 7.71
N ARG A 79 -29.84 9.91 8.81
CA ARG A 79 -30.26 10.97 9.75
C ARG A 79 -29.66 10.83 11.14
N THR A 80 -29.34 9.62 11.55
CA THR A 80 -28.83 9.29 12.88
C THR A 80 -27.32 9.26 12.85
N LEU A 81 -26.68 10.11 13.64
CA LEU A 81 -25.24 10.12 13.79
C LEU A 81 -24.80 8.84 14.53
N LEU A 82 -23.91 8.06 13.93
CA LEU A 82 -23.40 6.82 14.53
C LEU A 82 -21.92 6.93 14.92
N ILE A 83 -21.10 7.56 14.08
CA ILE A 83 -19.68 7.79 14.36
C ILE A 83 -19.41 9.29 14.24
N PRO A 84 -19.30 10.03 15.36
CA PRO A 84 -18.99 11.45 15.32
C PRO A 84 -17.55 11.71 14.87
N GLN A 85 -17.36 12.88 14.25
CA GLN A 85 -16.05 13.48 14.05
C GLN A 85 -15.29 13.51 15.39
N GLY A 86 -13.99 13.23 15.35
CA GLY A 86 -13.16 13.12 16.54
C GLY A 86 -13.03 11.69 17.09
N SER A 87 -13.84 10.74 16.61
CA SER A 87 -13.62 9.32 16.91
C SER A 87 -12.20 8.88 16.50
N ARG A 88 -11.58 8.02 17.30
CA ARG A 88 -10.23 7.51 17.05
C ARG A 88 -10.26 6.13 16.40
N LEU A 89 -9.43 5.95 15.40
CA LEU A 89 -9.20 4.69 14.71
C LEU A 89 -7.86 4.13 15.17
N ILE A 90 -7.87 2.86 15.56
CA ILE A 90 -6.68 2.11 15.95
C ILE A 90 -6.45 1.02 14.92
N GLY A 91 -5.24 0.97 14.39
CA GLY A 91 -4.85 -0.01 13.39
C GLY A 91 -3.40 -0.44 13.54
N ARG A 92 -2.97 -1.26 12.59
CA ARG A 92 -1.59 -1.71 12.44
C ARG A 92 -1.18 -1.63 10.99
N TYR A 93 0.11 -1.52 10.76
CA TYR A 93 0.70 -1.63 9.44
C TYR A 93 1.88 -2.60 9.49
N ASP A 94 2.11 -3.26 8.35
CA ASP A 94 3.22 -4.19 8.19
C ASP A 94 4.38 -3.52 7.45
N SER A 95 5.60 -3.99 7.68
CA SER A 95 6.83 -3.50 7.06
C SER A 95 7.15 -4.19 5.73
N VAL A 96 6.37 -5.20 5.31
CA VAL A 96 6.66 -5.94 4.08
C VAL A 96 6.25 -5.13 2.85
N VAL A 97 7.20 -4.39 2.30
CA VAL A 97 7.11 -3.76 0.97
C VAL A 97 7.77 -4.70 -0.02
N ALA A 98 6.98 -5.49 -0.76
CA ALA A 98 7.55 -6.29 -1.85
C ALA A 98 8.26 -5.36 -2.87
N PHE A 99 9.32 -5.83 -3.52
CA PHE A 99 10.00 -5.05 -4.56
C PHE A 99 9.00 -4.51 -5.58
N GLY A 100 8.95 -3.18 -5.75
CA GLY A 100 8.01 -2.48 -6.63
C GLY A 100 6.69 -2.03 -5.99
N GLN A 101 6.44 -2.33 -4.71
CA GLN A 101 5.26 -1.84 -3.99
C GLN A 101 5.44 -0.37 -3.57
N SER A 102 4.49 0.48 -3.97
CA SER A 102 4.53 1.93 -3.73
C SER A 102 3.50 2.42 -2.72
N ARG A 103 2.82 1.50 -2.02
CA ARG A 103 1.73 1.79 -1.08
C ARG A 103 1.90 1.01 0.22
N ALA A 104 1.70 1.70 1.36
CA ALA A 104 1.69 1.08 2.68
C ALA A 104 0.31 0.46 2.94
N LEU A 105 0.29 -0.81 3.35
CA LEU A 105 -0.93 -1.49 3.76
C LEU A 105 -1.17 -1.25 5.25
N VAL A 106 -2.27 -0.57 5.55
CA VAL A 106 -2.75 -0.32 6.91
C VAL A 106 -4.05 -1.08 7.09
N VAL A 107 -4.21 -1.75 8.23
CA VAL A 107 -5.45 -2.40 8.64
C VAL A 107 -5.99 -1.77 9.92
N TRP A 108 -7.24 -1.35 9.90
CA TRP A 108 -7.96 -0.78 11.02
C TRP A 108 -8.70 -1.87 11.79
N GLN A 109 -8.61 -1.82 13.11
CA GLN A 109 -9.07 -2.90 13.99
C GLN A 109 -10.08 -2.43 15.04
N ARG A 110 -10.09 -1.14 15.35
CA ARG A 110 -11.00 -0.60 16.36
C ARG A 110 -11.34 0.86 16.11
N ILE A 111 -12.60 1.22 16.35
CA ILE A 111 -13.08 2.60 16.44
C ILE A 111 -13.40 2.89 17.91
N ILE A 112 -12.92 4.03 18.42
CA ILE A 112 -13.19 4.53 19.76
C ILE A 112 -13.94 5.85 19.60
N LEU A 113 -15.15 5.91 20.13
CA LEU A 113 -15.99 7.10 20.12
C LEU A 113 -15.51 8.11 21.18
N PRO A 114 -15.91 9.40 21.08
CA PRO A 114 -15.45 10.43 22.03
C PRO A 114 -15.85 10.19 23.50
N ASP A 115 -16.91 9.42 23.76
CA ASP A 115 -17.37 9.02 25.10
C ASP A 115 -16.60 7.81 25.67
N GLY A 116 -15.66 7.24 24.92
CA GLY A 116 -14.89 6.07 25.31
C GLY A 116 -15.53 4.74 24.91
N ALA A 117 -16.76 4.72 24.38
CA ALA A 117 -17.33 3.53 23.78
C ALA A 117 -16.47 3.08 22.59
N SER A 118 -16.39 1.77 22.34
CA SER A 118 -15.57 1.26 21.24
C SER A 118 -16.19 0.06 20.55
N ILE A 119 -15.87 -0.09 19.28
CA ILE A 119 -16.27 -1.23 18.44
C ILE A 119 -15.05 -1.78 17.71
N GLN A 120 -14.91 -3.11 17.71
CA GLN A 120 -13.90 -3.79 16.92
C GLN A 120 -14.36 -3.89 15.46
N ILE A 121 -13.42 -3.80 14.53
CA ILE A 121 -13.66 -3.92 13.09
C ILE A 121 -12.67 -4.94 12.52
N ASP A 122 -13.14 -5.78 11.60
CA ASP A 122 -12.43 -6.99 11.14
C ASP A 122 -11.27 -6.68 10.17
N ASN A 123 -10.19 -6.06 10.67
CA ASN A 123 -8.98 -5.73 9.91
C ASN A 123 -9.29 -5.02 8.58
N VAL A 124 -10.04 -3.93 8.66
CA VAL A 124 -10.49 -3.19 7.47
C VAL A 124 -9.30 -2.46 6.83
N PRO A 125 -8.97 -2.71 5.55
CA PRO A 125 -7.85 -2.05 4.90
C PRO A 125 -8.12 -0.55 4.73
N ALA A 126 -7.06 0.26 4.89
CA ALA A 126 -7.11 1.67 4.54
C ALA A 126 -7.22 1.85 3.02
N THR A 127 -7.94 2.89 2.63
CA THR A 127 -7.98 3.38 1.25
C THR A 127 -7.53 4.82 1.21
N ASP A 128 -6.87 5.24 0.12
CA ASP A 128 -6.62 6.65 -0.12
C ASP A 128 -7.92 7.40 -0.46
N THR A 129 -7.84 8.73 -0.58
CA THR A 129 -9.02 9.56 -0.87
C THR A 129 -9.65 9.29 -2.23
N GLN A 130 -8.92 8.64 -3.14
CA GLN A 130 -9.38 8.21 -4.46
C GLN A 130 -9.97 6.79 -4.46
N GLY A 131 -9.95 6.10 -3.31
CA GLY A 131 -10.50 4.76 -3.15
C GLY A 131 -9.54 3.62 -3.50
N TYR A 132 -8.25 3.89 -3.77
CA TYR A 132 -7.27 2.82 -3.93
C TYR A 132 -6.88 2.24 -2.58
N ALA A 133 -6.69 0.92 -2.52
CA ALA A 133 -6.21 0.25 -1.31
C ALA A 133 -4.77 0.66 -0.97
N GLY A 134 -4.53 0.88 0.32
CA GLY A 134 -3.26 1.34 0.86
C GLY A 134 -3.05 2.84 0.71
N LEU A 135 -2.02 3.34 1.40
CA LEU A 135 -1.69 4.76 1.44
C LEU A 135 -0.38 5.02 0.69
N SER A 136 -0.32 6.14 -0.03
CA SER A 136 0.86 6.60 -0.75
C SER A 136 1.08 8.08 -0.50
N ASP A 137 2.26 8.47 0.00
CA ASP A 137 2.70 9.86 0.08
C ASP A 137 4.06 9.96 -0.62
N ARG A 138 5.17 10.00 0.13
CA ARG A 138 6.52 10.09 -0.43
C ARG A 138 7.16 8.71 -0.56
N ILE A 139 7.82 8.48 -1.68
CA ILE A 139 8.58 7.26 -1.96
C ILE A 139 10.04 7.64 -2.08
N ASP A 140 10.89 7.16 -1.17
CA ASP A 140 12.34 7.24 -1.35
C ASP A 140 12.83 5.97 -2.05
N ARG A 141 13.29 6.13 -3.29
CA ARG A 141 13.74 5.01 -4.14
C ARG A 141 15.24 4.74 -4.01
N HIS A 142 15.96 5.43 -3.13
CA HIS A 142 17.41 5.30 -2.92
C HIS A 142 18.26 5.31 -4.22
N SER A 143 17.69 5.81 -5.33
CA SER A 143 18.23 5.63 -6.69
C SER A 143 19.51 6.43 -6.94
N TRP A 144 19.78 7.40 -6.08
CA TRP A 144 20.99 8.22 -6.12
C TRP A 144 22.25 7.40 -5.79
N GLN A 145 22.15 6.41 -4.91
CA GLN A 145 23.27 5.51 -4.61
C GLN A 145 23.58 4.63 -5.83
N LEU A 146 22.55 4.24 -6.59
CA LEU A 146 22.67 3.48 -7.83
C LEU A 146 23.39 4.29 -8.90
N LEU A 147 22.93 5.52 -9.12
CA LEU A 147 23.54 6.41 -10.10
C LEU A 147 25.01 6.71 -9.76
N LYS A 148 25.35 6.89 -8.47
CA LYS A 148 26.74 7.01 -8.02
C LYS A 148 27.56 5.76 -8.34
N GLY A 149 27.03 4.57 -8.08
CA GLY A 149 27.70 3.31 -8.40
C GLY A 149 27.96 3.15 -9.90
N VAL A 150 26.95 3.43 -10.73
CA VAL A 150 27.04 3.38 -12.21
C VAL A 150 27.97 4.46 -12.76
N ALA A 151 27.93 5.68 -12.23
CA ALA A 151 28.81 6.76 -12.65
C ALA A 151 30.27 6.45 -12.31
N LEU A 152 30.55 5.96 -11.10
CA LEU A 152 31.90 5.56 -10.69
C LEU A 152 32.42 4.38 -11.51
N SER A 153 31.59 3.38 -11.82
CA SER A 153 32.00 2.26 -12.69
C SER A 153 32.27 2.72 -14.13
N THR A 154 31.44 3.64 -14.66
CA THR A 154 31.65 4.25 -15.99
C THR A 154 32.94 5.06 -16.04
N LEU A 155 33.24 5.87 -15.02
CA LEU A 155 34.47 6.65 -14.94
C LEU A 155 35.72 5.76 -14.86
N LEU A 156 35.66 4.65 -14.13
CA LEU A 156 36.75 3.67 -14.10
C LEU A 156 36.91 2.94 -15.44
N GLY A 157 35.83 2.73 -16.18
CA GLY A 157 35.85 2.17 -17.54
C GLY A 157 36.44 3.15 -18.58
N VAL A 158 35.97 4.40 -18.59
CA VAL A 158 36.38 5.45 -19.56
C VAL A 158 37.73 6.07 -19.21
N GLY A 159 38.13 6.10 -17.93
CA GLY A 159 39.45 6.59 -17.49
C GLY A 159 40.63 5.78 -18.04
N THR A 160 40.39 4.60 -18.61
CA THR A 160 41.40 3.81 -19.34
C THR A 160 41.51 4.17 -20.82
N GLU A 161 40.63 5.02 -21.35
CA GLU A 161 40.64 5.43 -22.76
C GLU A 161 41.47 6.70 -23.02
N ILE A 162 41.70 7.54 -22.00
CA ILE A 162 42.35 8.84 -22.18
C ILE A 162 43.74 8.83 -21.52
N GLY A 163 44.76 8.59 -22.35
CA GLY A 163 46.12 9.03 -22.06
C GLY A 163 47.16 7.94 -21.82
N LEU A 164 47.41 7.06 -22.80
CA LEU A 164 48.75 6.48 -22.99
C LEU A 164 49.07 6.49 -24.48
N GLY A 165 49.82 7.51 -24.89
CA GLY A 165 50.31 7.65 -26.25
C GLY A 165 51.26 6.51 -26.63
N SER A 166 51.07 5.99 -27.84
CA SER A 166 52.08 5.33 -28.67
C SER A 166 53.02 4.32 -27.99
N ALA A 167 52.46 3.30 -27.33
CA ALA A 167 53.16 2.03 -27.09
C ALA A 167 52.19 0.87 -27.28
N GLU A 168 52.11 0.38 -28.51
CA GLU A 168 51.46 -0.87 -28.89
C GLU A 168 52.15 -2.02 -28.15
N SER A 169 51.68 -2.37 -26.96
CA SER A 169 52.17 -3.51 -26.18
C SER A 169 51.00 -4.33 -25.70
N ASP A 170 51.16 -5.66 -25.75
CA ASP A 170 50.18 -6.62 -25.23
C ASP A 170 49.78 -6.33 -23.78
N LEU A 171 50.64 -5.66 -23.03
CA LEU A 171 50.36 -5.18 -21.67
C LEU A 171 49.26 -4.11 -21.63
N VAL A 172 49.28 -3.13 -22.56
CA VAL A 172 48.25 -2.10 -22.66
C VAL A 172 46.91 -2.72 -23.10
N ARG A 173 46.95 -3.70 -24.00
CA ARG A 173 45.78 -4.47 -24.43
C ARG A 173 45.21 -5.33 -23.29
N ALA A 174 46.06 -6.05 -22.56
CA ALA A 174 45.67 -6.85 -21.40
C ALA A 174 45.13 -5.98 -20.25
N LEU A 175 45.70 -4.79 -20.02
CA LEU A 175 45.19 -3.83 -19.04
C LEU A 175 43.81 -3.30 -19.43
N ARG A 176 43.59 -2.99 -20.71
CA ARG A 176 42.28 -2.58 -21.23
C ARG A 176 41.24 -3.70 -21.10
N GLU A 177 41.58 -4.93 -21.49
CA GLU A 177 40.72 -6.10 -21.36
C GLU A 177 40.39 -6.40 -19.89
N ALA A 178 41.38 -6.34 -18.99
CA ALA A 178 41.18 -6.51 -17.56
C ALA A 178 40.30 -5.41 -16.95
N ALA A 179 40.48 -4.15 -17.36
CA ALA A 179 39.65 -3.03 -16.91
C ALA A 179 38.20 -3.18 -17.39
N GLN A 180 37.98 -3.56 -18.64
CA GLN A 180 36.64 -3.79 -19.19
C GLN A 180 35.94 -4.98 -18.50
N GLN A 181 36.65 -6.08 -18.28
CA GLN A 181 36.08 -7.25 -17.59
C GLN A 181 35.81 -6.97 -16.11
N ASN A 182 36.69 -6.26 -15.40
CA ASN A 182 36.50 -5.92 -13.99
C ASN A 182 35.41 -4.86 -13.80
N GLY A 183 35.29 -3.89 -14.71
CA GLY A 183 34.21 -2.90 -14.72
C GLY A 183 32.84 -3.53 -14.96
N ALA A 184 32.73 -4.47 -15.91
CA ALA A 184 31.50 -5.22 -16.16
C ALA A 184 31.07 -6.05 -14.94
N ARG A 185 32.00 -6.81 -14.33
CA ARG A 185 31.71 -7.61 -13.12
C ARG A 185 31.31 -6.75 -11.92
N ALA A 186 31.97 -5.61 -11.71
CA ALA A 186 31.61 -4.68 -10.65
C ALA A 186 30.23 -4.04 -10.91
N GLY A 187 29.92 -3.71 -12.17
CA GLY A 187 28.61 -3.23 -12.59
C GLY A 187 27.49 -4.23 -12.29
N ASP A 188 27.68 -5.49 -12.69
CA ASP A 188 26.72 -6.57 -12.44
C ASP A 188 26.50 -6.82 -10.95
N GLN A 189 27.56 -6.76 -10.13
CA GLN A 189 27.48 -6.91 -8.68
C GLN A 189 26.72 -5.74 -8.02
N ILE A 190 26.96 -4.50 -8.46
CA ILE A 190 26.25 -3.32 -7.96
C ILE A 190 24.77 -3.39 -8.35
N VAL A 191 24.45 -3.70 -9.61
CA VAL A 191 23.07 -3.86 -10.09
C VAL A 191 22.37 -4.98 -9.32
N GLY A 192 23.03 -6.12 -9.13
CA GLY A 192 22.50 -7.24 -8.36
C GLY A 192 22.19 -6.89 -6.89
N HIS A 193 23.07 -6.17 -6.21
CA HIS A 193 22.84 -5.73 -4.82
C HIS A 193 21.73 -4.67 -4.72
N SER A 194 21.66 -3.81 -5.73
CA SER A 194 20.71 -2.69 -5.81
C SER A 194 19.27 -3.11 -6.07
N LEU A 195 19.09 -4.21 -6.82
CA LEU A 195 17.78 -4.83 -7.02
C LEU A 195 17.22 -5.45 -5.72
N GLY A 196 18.03 -5.61 -4.67
CA GLY A 196 17.63 -6.14 -3.37
C GLY A 196 17.22 -5.09 -2.33
N VAL A 197 17.42 -3.79 -2.59
CA VAL A 197 17.09 -2.73 -1.63
C VAL A 197 15.62 -2.34 -1.77
N GLN A 198 14.82 -2.60 -0.73
CA GLN A 198 13.41 -2.19 -0.69
C GLN A 198 13.29 -0.67 -0.54
N PRO A 199 12.36 0.00 -1.25
CA PRO A 199 12.08 1.41 -1.03
C PRO A 199 11.43 1.63 0.34
N THR A 200 11.79 2.72 1.01
CA THR A 200 11.12 3.14 2.26
C THR A 200 9.93 4.03 1.92
N LEU A 201 8.75 3.64 2.41
CA LEU A 201 7.51 4.40 2.30
C LEU A 201 7.29 5.19 3.59
N ARG A 202 7.22 6.51 3.46
CA ARG A 202 6.90 7.41 4.58
C ARG A 202 5.61 8.16 4.32
N ILE A 203 4.68 8.04 5.25
CA ILE A 203 3.42 8.78 5.24
C ILE A 203 3.39 9.68 6.45
N ARG A 204 3.18 10.97 6.22
CA ARG A 204 3.24 11.98 7.27
C ARG A 204 2.00 11.93 8.17
N PRO A 205 2.13 12.36 9.44
CA PRO A 205 0.97 12.76 10.24
C PRO A 205 0.06 13.73 9.48
N GLY A 206 -1.24 13.65 9.73
CA GLY A 206 -2.25 14.46 9.05
C GLY A 206 -2.66 13.95 7.67
N TRP A 207 -2.08 12.85 7.17
CA TRP A 207 -2.42 12.31 5.85
C TRP A 207 -3.88 11.83 5.80
N PRO A 208 -4.69 12.31 4.84
CA PRO A 208 -6.10 11.92 4.74
C PRO A 208 -6.24 10.49 4.21
N LEU A 209 -7.24 9.78 4.71
CA LEU A 209 -7.57 8.42 4.33
C LEU A 209 -9.07 8.16 4.43
N ARG A 210 -9.50 7.07 3.81
CA ARG A 210 -10.86 6.56 3.87
C ARG A 210 -10.85 5.11 4.35
N ILE A 211 -11.88 4.75 5.10
CA ILE A 211 -12.16 3.38 5.49
C ILE A 211 -13.47 2.99 4.82
N VAL A 212 -13.44 1.91 4.05
CA VAL A 212 -14.65 1.31 3.47
C VAL A 212 -15.11 0.22 4.43
N VAL A 213 -16.32 0.35 4.97
CA VAL A 213 -16.89 -0.63 5.89
C VAL A 213 -17.11 -1.95 5.16
N HIS A 214 -16.61 -3.06 5.69
CA HIS A 214 -16.68 -4.37 5.02
C HIS A 214 -17.89 -5.22 5.45
N LYS A 215 -18.48 -4.92 6.61
CA LYS A 215 -19.61 -5.63 7.18
C LYS A 215 -20.58 -4.65 7.78
N ASP A 216 -21.86 -4.98 7.76
CA ASP A 216 -22.88 -4.17 8.44
C ASP A 216 -22.55 -4.06 9.94
N MET A 217 -22.51 -2.83 10.44
CA MET A 217 -22.21 -2.52 11.83
C MET A 217 -23.45 -1.93 12.48
N VAL A 218 -23.99 -2.59 13.50
CA VAL A 218 -25.04 -2.02 14.35
C VAL A 218 -24.39 -1.20 15.46
N LEU A 219 -24.76 0.08 15.53
CA LEU A 219 -24.17 1.06 16.43
C LEU A 219 -25.26 1.70 17.29
N ALA A 220 -24.88 2.21 18.47
CA ALA A 220 -25.77 3.06 19.24
C ALA A 220 -25.84 4.46 18.60
N PRO A 221 -27.00 5.13 18.57
CA PRO A 221 -27.09 6.54 18.20
C PRO A 221 -26.17 7.38 19.08
N TRP A 222 -25.36 8.24 18.46
CA TRP A 222 -24.56 9.21 19.17
C TRP A 222 -25.45 10.30 19.76
N ARG A 223 -25.39 10.48 21.10
CA ARG A 223 -26.19 11.50 21.81
C ARG A 223 -25.41 12.75 22.23
N GLY A 224 -24.11 12.81 21.90
CA GLY A 224 -23.20 13.76 22.55
C GLY A 224 -22.89 13.26 23.95
N GLY A 225 -21.65 13.41 24.40
CA GLY A 225 -21.29 13.11 25.78
C GLY A 225 -22.00 14.11 26.69
N GLU A 226 -23.25 13.84 27.06
CA GLU A 226 -23.86 14.45 28.24
C GLU A 226 -23.02 14.01 29.42
N THR A 227 -22.16 14.90 29.89
CA THR A 227 -21.62 14.83 31.24
C THR A 227 -22.81 14.72 32.18
N VAL A 228 -22.98 13.54 32.77
CA VAL A 228 -23.82 13.37 33.94
C VAL A 228 -23.12 14.14 35.06
N ASP A 229 -23.36 15.44 35.14
CA ASP A 229 -23.01 16.24 36.31
C ASP A 229 -23.89 15.73 37.45
N GLY A 230 -23.26 14.98 38.36
CA GLY A 230 -23.83 14.55 39.64
C GLY A 230 -23.56 15.56 40.75
#